data_AF-A0A7V2T2A6-F1
#
_entry.id   AF-A0A7V2T2A6-F1
#
_cell.length_a   1.000
_cell.length_b   1.000
_cell.length_c   1.000
_cell.angle_alpha   90.00
_cell.angle_beta   90.00
_cell.angle_gamma   90.00
#
_symmetry.space_group_name_H-M   'P 1'
#
loop_
_entity.id
_entity.type
_entity.pdbx_description
1 polymer ?
#
loop_
_entity_poly.entity_id
_entity_poly.type
_entity_poly.pdbx_seq_one_letter_code
_entity_poly.pdbx_strand_id
1 'polypeptide(L)'
;NAYRYRLIDALSDNYPSVHTLLGDERFYNDGIKYIAAYPSHHFSIRYFGSHLEQFLADQHHDTAVLAEMARFEWALRNAFDSADTPSLGLEALQTVAPEAWVELRFTLHPSVARLNLEWNVPQLWAAIENETGQIPFEQAEYPIPWLIWRKQLKTYYRSLDVDEAWALDAVIQGQSFAEICAGVCEWVDQASAPERVAGFISTWLEADLITVLEV
;
A
#
# COMPACT_ATOMS: atom_id res chain seq x y z
N ASN A 1 -34.13 7.53 -0.70
CA ASN A 1 -33.73 6.10 -0.80
C ASN A 1 -32.74 5.81 -1.90
N ALA A 2 -33.04 6.03 -3.19
CA ALA A 2 -32.14 5.63 -4.30
C ALA A 2 -30.71 6.22 -4.30
N TYR A 3 -30.47 7.34 -3.62
CA TYR A 3 -29.12 7.90 -3.47
C TYR A 3 -28.27 7.14 -2.44
N ARG A 4 -28.86 6.72 -1.31
CA ARG A 4 -28.14 5.96 -0.28
C ARG A 4 -27.77 4.56 -0.76
N TYR A 5 -28.68 3.89 -1.48
CA TYR A 5 -28.39 2.59 -2.09
C TYR A 5 -27.17 2.67 -3.02
N ARG A 6 -27.12 3.64 -3.93
CA ARG A 6 -25.95 3.84 -4.81
C ARG A 6 -24.63 4.11 -4.08
N LEU A 7 -24.68 4.75 -2.92
CA LEU A 7 -23.48 4.95 -2.09
C LEU A 7 -23.02 3.64 -1.44
N ILE A 8 -23.96 2.81 -0.98
CA ILE A 8 -23.65 1.48 -0.43
C ILE A 8 -23.13 0.55 -1.54
N ASP A 9 -23.74 0.58 -2.73
CA ASP A 9 -23.26 -0.16 -3.90
C ASP A 9 -21.82 0.26 -4.23
N ALA A 10 -21.53 1.57 -4.23
CA ALA A 10 -20.18 2.05 -4.46
C ALA A 10 -19.18 1.62 -3.36
N LEU A 11 -19.61 1.49 -2.09
CA LEU A 11 -18.77 0.89 -1.06
C LEU A 11 -18.53 -0.59 -1.32
N SER A 12 -19.56 -1.32 -1.74
CA SER A 12 -19.41 -2.74 -2.09
C SER A 12 -18.43 -2.94 -3.25
N ASP A 13 -18.51 -2.10 -4.28
CA ASP A 13 -17.60 -2.13 -5.43
C ASP A 13 -16.15 -1.77 -5.03
N ASN A 14 -15.98 -0.86 -4.07
CA ASN A 14 -14.66 -0.43 -3.61
C ASN A 14 -14.04 -1.39 -2.58
N TYR A 15 -14.85 -2.19 -1.88
CA TYR A 15 -14.43 -3.07 -0.79
C TYR A 15 -15.09 -4.45 -0.84
N PRO A 16 -14.95 -5.20 -1.95
CA PRO A 16 -15.59 -6.50 -2.12
C PRO A 16 -15.15 -7.52 -1.04
N SER A 17 -13.91 -7.45 -0.57
CA SER A 17 -13.41 -8.36 0.47
C SER A 17 -13.97 -8.00 1.83
N VAL A 18 -14.03 -6.72 2.20
CA VAL A 18 -14.72 -6.29 3.43
C VAL A 18 -16.19 -6.71 3.38
N HIS A 19 -16.87 -6.54 2.25
CA HIS A 19 -18.25 -6.97 2.07
C HIS A 19 -18.37 -8.49 2.27
N THR A 20 -17.50 -9.27 1.64
CA THR A 20 -17.47 -10.74 1.78
C THR A 20 -17.27 -11.18 3.24
N LEU A 21 -16.36 -10.52 3.97
CA LEU A 21 -16.08 -10.85 5.38
C LEU A 21 -17.21 -10.44 6.33
N LEU A 22 -17.91 -9.33 6.06
CA LEU A 22 -19.04 -8.86 6.87
C LEU A 22 -20.35 -9.60 6.55
N GLY A 23 -20.54 -10.00 5.29
CA GLY A 23 -21.82 -10.46 4.74
C GLY A 23 -22.81 -9.34 4.48
N ASP A 24 -23.77 -9.60 3.58
CA ASP A 24 -24.70 -8.62 3.02
C ASP A 24 -25.42 -7.76 4.07
N GLU A 25 -26.03 -8.40 5.08
CA GLU A 25 -26.85 -7.70 6.08
C GLU A 25 -26.01 -6.74 6.94
N ARG A 26 -24.86 -7.21 7.43
CA ARG A 26 -23.99 -6.40 8.29
C ARG A 26 -23.32 -5.29 7.49
N PHE A 27 -22.83 -5.59 6.29
CA PHE A 27 -22.25 -4.59 5.39
C PHE A 27 -23.24 -3.48 5.07
N TYR A 28 -24.50 -3.82 4.75
CA TYR A 28 -25.53 -2.84 4.46
C TYR A 28 -25.85 -1.93 5.66
N ASN A 29 -25.99 -2.53 6.85
CA ASN A 29 -26.22 -1.78 8.09
C ASN A 29 -25.08 -0.83 8.42
N ASP A 30 -23.84 -1.29 8.24
CA ASP A 30 -22.64 -0.48 8.44
C ASP A 30 -22.51 0.61 7.37
N GLY A 31 -22.86 0.33 6.11
CA GLY A 31 -22.93 1.32 5.04
C GLY A 31 -23.88 2.48 5.35
N ILE A 32 -25.05 2.21 5.95
CA ILE A 32 -25.98 3.26 6.40
C ILE A 32 -25.33 4.16 7.45
N LYS A 33 -24.68 3.57 8.45
CA LYS A 33 -24.00 4.31 9.52
C LYS A 33 -22.80 5.10 8.99
N TYR A 34 -22.02 4.50 8.08
CA TYR A 34 -20.90 5.14 7.40
C TYR A 34 -21.36 6.39 6.66
N ILE A 35 -22.44 6.30 5.86
CA ILE A 35 -23.00 7.46 5.13
C ILE A 35 -23.44 8.57 6.09
N ALA A 36 -23.95 8.23 7.28
CA ALA A 36 -24.35 9.21 8.27
C ALA A 36 -23.15 9.92 8.93
N ALA A 37 -22.06 9.18 9.18
CA ALA A 37 -20.83 9.70 9.78
C ALA A 37 -19.93 10.45 8.78
N TYR A 38 -19.86 9.95 7.54
CA TYR A 38 -19.00 10.45 6.45
C TYR A 38 -19.86 10.74 5.20
N PRO A 39 -20.71 11.78 5.24
CA PRO A 39 -21.55 12.12 4.10
C PRO A 39 -20.72 12.45 2.86
N SER A 40 -21.16 11.97 1.69
CA SER A 40 -20.48 12.25 0.43
C SER A 40 -20.66 13.72 0.06
N HIS A 41 -19.57 14.49 0.12
CA HIS A 41 -19.53 15.89 -0.28
C HIS A 41 -18.95 16.09 -1.70
N HIS A 42 -18.46 15.02 -2.33
CA HIS A 42 -17.82 15.06 -3.64
C HIS A 42 -18.71 14.43 -4.71
N PHE A 43 -18.70 15.04 -5.91
CA PHE A 43 -19.38 14.49 -7.08
C PHE A 43 -18.79 13.15 -7.56
N SER A 44 -17.53 12.89 -7.22
CA SER A 44 -16.86 11.64 -7.58
C SER A 44 -17.09 10.59 -6.51
N ILE A 45 -17.84 9.54 -6.86
CA ILE A 45 -18.03 8.35 -6.02
C ILE A 45 -16.73 7.55 -5.87
N ARG A 46 -15.72 7.85 -6.69
CA ARG A 46 -14.40 7.21 -6.65
C ARG A 46 -13.77 7.30 -5.27
N TYR A 47 -13.90 8.42 -4.59
CA TYR A 47 -13.27 8.62 -3.28
C TYR A 47 -14.18 8.23 -2.10
N PHE A 48 -15.40 7.76 -2.40
CA PHE A 48 -16.36 7.38 -1.38
C PHE A 48 -15.92 6.08 -0.70
N GLY A 49 -15.71 6.14 0.62
CA GLY A 49 -15.14 5.03 1.38
C GLY A 49 -13.75 5.30 1.96
N SER A 50 -13.09 6.42 1.64
CA SER A 50 -11.72 6.73 2.12
C SER A 50 -11.54 6.70 3.65
N HIS A 51 -12.62 6.76 4.42
CA HIS A 51 -12.64 6.68 5.88
C HIS A 51 -13.13 5.32 6.42
N LEU A 52 -13.30 4.32 5.56
CA LEU A 52 -13.90 3.04 5.93
C LEU A 52 -13.02 2.27 6.91
N GLU A 53 -11.69 2.33 6.75
CA GLU A 53 -10.74 1.78 7.74
C GLU A 53 -11.04 2.32 9.15
N GLN A 54 -11.00 3.65 9.32
CA GLN A 54 -11.24 4.29 10.61
C GLN A 54 -12.63 3.97 11.14
N PHE A 55 -13.64 4.01 10.28
CA PHE A 55 -15.02 3.66 10.65
C PHE A 55 -15.13 2.22 11.17
N LEU A 56 -14.51 1.24 10.50
CA LEU A 56 -14.55 -0.15 10.92
C LEU A 56 -13.75 -0.37 12.21
N ALA A 57 -12.62 0.32 12.38
CA ALA A 57 -11.85 0.29 13.62
C ALA A 57 -12.68 0.81 14.81
N ASP A 58 -13.52 1.82 14.58
CA ASP A 58 -14.41 2.42 15.59
C ASP A 58 -15.67 1.60 15.86
N GLN A 59 -16.25 0.94 14.84
CA GLN A 59 -17.49 0.17 14.99
C GLN A 59 -17.25 -1.26 15.46
N HIS A 60 -16.11 -1.86 15.09
CA HIS A 60 -15.81 -3.28 15.30
C HIS A 60 -14.47 -3.45 16.02
N HIS A 61 -14.39 -2.91 17.23
CA HIS A 61 -13.18 -3.02 18.07
C HIS A 61 -12.69 -4.46 18.26
N ASP A 62 -13.59 -5.44 18.25
CA ASP A 62 -13.27 -6.85 18.41
C ASP A 62 -12.85 -7.55 17.09
N THR A 63 -12.77 -6.82 15.96
CA THR A 63 -12.48 -7.40 14.64
C THR A 63 -11.55 -6.49 13.82
N ALA A 64 -10.33 -6.27 14.33
CA ALA A 64 -9.31 -5.42 13.70
C ALA A 64 -8.98 -5.81 12.24
N VAL A 65 -9.08 -7.10 11.89
CA VAL A 65 -8.85 -7.61 10.52
C VAL A 65 -9.73 -6.92 9.47
N LEU A 66 -10.94 -6.47 9.83
CA LEU A 66 -11.83 -5.78 8.88
C LEU A 66 -11.34 -4.38 8.53
N ALA A 67 -10.87 -3.62 9.53
CA ALA A 67 -10.28 -2.31 9.30
C ALA A 67 -9.00 -2.43 8.46
N GLU A 68 -8.18 -3.42 8.78
CA GLU A 68 -6.95 -3.70 8.03
C GLU A 68 -7.21 -4.15 6.59
N MET A 69 -8.25 -4.98 6.36
CA MET A 69 -8.73 -5.34 5.02
C MET A 69 -9.16 -4.10 4.23
N ALA A 70 -9.93 -3.20 4.84
CA ALA A 70 -10.33 -1.95 4.20
C ALA A 70 -9.11 -1.09 3.83
N ARG A 71 -8.11 -1.00 4.71
CA ARG A 71 -6.86 -0.29 4.40
C ARG A 71 -6.14 -0.90 3.20
N PHE A 72 -6.07 -2.23 3.13
CA PHE A 72 -5.40 -2.95 2.05
C PHE A 72 -6.13 -2.78 0.70
N GLU A 73 -7.45 -2.98 0.65
CA GLU A 73 -8.25 -2.75 -0.56
C GLU A 73 -8.16 -1.30 -1.05
N TRP A 74 -8.15 -0.35 -0.12
CA TRP A 74 -7.98 1.06 -0.46
C TRP A 74 -6.60 1.35 -1.07
N ALA A 75 -5.54 0.74 -0.53
CA ALA A 75 -4.18 0.88 -1.08
C ALA A 75 -4.06 0.27 -2.47
N LEU A 76 -4.61 -0.93 -2.70
CA LEU A 76 -4.68 -1.55 -4.03
C LEU A 76 -5.40 -0.65 -5.02
N ARG A 77 -6.55 -0.12 -4.63
CA ARG A 77 -7.34 0.75 -5.49
C ARG A 77 -6.62 2.05 -5.81
N ASN A 78 -6.04 2.73 -4.81
CA ASN A 78 -5.26 3.95 -5.03
C ASN A 78 -4.05 3.70 -5.93
N ALA A 79 -3.37 2.55 -5.77
CA ALA A 79 -2.29 2.16 -6.65
C ALA A 79 -2.77 2.00 -8.10
N PHE A 80 -3.91 1.31 -8.32
CA PHE A 80 -4.52 1.17 -9.64
C PHE A 80 -4.87 2.52 -10.27
N ASP A 81 -5.44 3.40 -9.46
CA ASP A 81 -6.02 4.69 -9.83
C ASP A 81 -5.02 5.86 -9.90
N SER A 82 -3.76 5.61 -9.57
CA SER A 82 -2.71 6.64 -9.52
C SER A 82 -2.48 7.30 -10.89
N ALA A 83 -1.98 8.54 -10.87
CA ALA A 83 -1.57 9.23 -12.09
C ALA A 83 -0.50 8.43 -12.86
N ASP A 84 -0.64 8.35 -14.19
CA ASP A 84 0.38 7.76 -15.05
C ASP A 84 1.62 8.66 -15.04
N THR A 85 2.68 8.19 -14.39
CA THR A 85 3.96 8.89 -14.32
C THR A 85 5.03 8.00 -14.94
N PRO A 86 5.85 8.50 -15.88
CA PRO A 86 6.95 7.71 -16.44
C PRO A 86 7.88 7.23 -15.33
N SER A 87 8.16 5.92 -15.30
CA SER A 87 9.18 5.34 -14.44
C SER A 87 10.58 5.56 -15.03
N LEU A 88 11.58 5.58 -14.16
CA LEU A 88 12.97 5.54 -14.56
C LEU A 88 13.41 4.09 -14.75
N GLY A 89 14.15 3.83 -15.83
CA GLY A 89 14.84 2.57 -16.03
C GLY A 89 16.21 2.54 -15.35
N LEU A 90 16.80 1.34 -15.29
CA LEU A 90 18.14 1.12 -14.73
C LEU A 90 19.23 1.96 -15.42
N GLU A 91 19.04 2.29 -16.70
CA GLU A 91 19.94 3.15 -17.47
C GLU A 91 20.11 4.55 -16.86
N ALA A 92 19.11 5.04 -16.11
CA ALA A 92 19.20 6.35 -15.45
C ALA A 92 20.34 6.38 -14.42
N LEU A 93 20.56 5.27 -13.70
CA LEU A 93 21.65 5.16 -12.72
C LEU A 93 23.04 5.19 -13.38
N GLN A 94 23.17 4.73 -14.63
CA GLN A 94 24.45 4.72 -15.34
C GLN A 94 24.95 6.13 -15.69
N THR A 95 24.06 7.12 -15.63
CA THR A 95 24.38 8.53 -15.91
C THR A 95 24.80 9.31 -14.67
N VAL A 96 24.64 8.73 -13.47
CA VAL A 96 24.98 9.37 -12.20
C VAL A 96 26.49 9.28 -11.96
N ALA A 97 27.14 10.43 -11.79
CA ALA A 97 28.56 10.49 -11.46
C ALA A 97 28.83 9.85 -10.09
N PRO A 98 29.94 9.11 -9.89
CA PRO A 98 30.28 8.47 -8.62
C PRO A 98 30.18 9.38 -7.40
N GLU A 99 30.56 10.64 -7.53
CA GLU A 99 30.57 11.64 -6.46
C GLU A 99 29.16 12.13 -6.09
N ALA A 100 28.21 12.06 -7.04
CA ALA A 100 26.83 12.49 -6.84
C ALA A 100 25.97 11.45 -6.11
N TRP A 101 26.43 10.20 -6.01
CA TRP A 101 25.70 9.13 -5.34
C TRP A 101 25.40 9.45 -3.88
N VAL A 102 26.26 10.19 -3.19
CA VAL A 102 26.08 10.49 -1.76
C VAL A 102 24.82 11.35 -1.51
N GLU A 103 24.53 12.27 -2.42
CA GLU A 103 23.40 13.21 -2.30
C GLU A 103 22.14 12.74 -3.06
N LEU A 104 22.25 11.64 -3.81
CA LEU A 104 21.18 11.15 -4.67
C LEU A 104 19.91 10.83 -3.87
N ARG A 105 18.80 11.43 -4.27
CA ARG A 105 17.45 11.20 -3.72
C ARG A 105 16.55 10.59 -4.78
N PHE A 106 15.64 9.74 -4.33
CA PHE A 106 14.71 9.01 -5.18
C PHE A 106 13.29 9.46 -4.90
N THR A 107 12.49 9.64 -5.95
CA THR A 107 11.04 9.82 -5.81
C THR A 107 10.31 8.57 -6.28
N LEU A 108 9.47 8.02 -5.43
CA LEU A 108 8.65 6.85 -5.77
C LEU A 108 7.48 7.23 -6.69
N HIS A 109 7.01 6.26 -7.46
CA HIS A 109 5.84 6.40 -8.31
C HIS A 109 4.59 6.69 -7.43
N PRO A 110 3.64 7.55 -7.86
CA PRO A 110 2.45 7.86 -7.06
C PRO A 110 1.55 6.67 -6.71
N SER A 111 1.73 5.53 -7.39
CA SER A 111 1.03 4.28 -7.06
C SER A 111 1.57 3.56 -5.82
N VAL A 112 2.76 3.94 -5.34
CA VAL A 112 3.44 3.20 -4.28
C VAL A 112 2.76 3.47 -2.94
N ALA A 113 2.34 2.40 -2.28
CA ALA A 113 1.82 2.43 -0.92
C ALA A 113 2.58 1.44 -0.05
N ARG A 114 2.86 1.86 1.19
CA ARG A 114 3.61 1.10 2.19
C ARG A 114 2.73 0.91 3.42
N LEU A 115 2.46 -0.34 3.79
CA LEU A 115 1.56 -0.70 4.88
C LEU A 115 2.23 -1.69 5.85
N ASN A 116 2.03 -1.51 7.17
CA ASN A 116 2.35 -2.55 8.15
C ASN A 116 1.04 -3.24 8.56
N LEU A 117 0.96 -4.55 8.31
CA LEU A 117 -0.25 -5.35 8.48
C LEU A 117 -0.04 -6.37 9.60
N GLU A 118 -0.93 -6.40 10.58
CA GLU A 118 -0.89 -7.35 11.70
C GLU A 118 -1.61 -8.66 11.39
N TRP A 119 -2.50 -8.65 10.40
CA TRP A 119 -3.29 -9.81 10.03
C TRP A 119 -2.85 -10.33 8.66
N ASN A 120 -3.19 -11.59 8.37
CA ASN A 120 -2.99 -12.21 7.06
C ASN A 120 -3.92 -11.67 5.95
N VAL A 121 -4.18 -10.36 5.97
CA VAL A 121 -5.09 -9.64 5.05
C VAL A 121 -4.74 -9.84 3.58
N PRO A 122 -3.48 -9.76 3.13
CA PRO A 122 -3.17 -9.98 1.71
C PRO A 122 -3.47 -11.40 1.25
N GLN A 123 -3.28 -12.40 2.12
CA GLN A 123 -3.65 -13.78 1.85
C GLN A 123 -5.18 -13.94 1.81
N LEU A 124 -5.90 -13.33 2.76
CA LEU A 124 -7.36 -13.34 2.82
C LEU A 124 -7.96 -12.73 1.56
N TRP A 125 -7.45 -11.56 1.16
CA TRP A 125 -7.84 -10.86 -0.05
C TRP A 125 -7.62 -11.74 -1.28
N ALA A 126 -6.43 -12.35 -1.41
CA ALA A 126 -6.12 -13.24 -2.52
C ALA A 126 -7.04 -14.47 -2.57
N ALA A 127 -7.41 -15.02 -1.41
CA ALA A 127 -8.29 -16.17 -1.33
C ALA A 127 -9.74 -15.84 -1.74
N ILE A 128 -10.21 -14.65 -1.34
CA ILE A 128 -11.52 -14.12 -1.75
C ILE A 128 -11.54 -13.84 -3.26
N GLU A 129 -10.55 -13.10 -3.76
CA GLU A 129 -10.45 -12.72 -5.18
C GLU A 129 -10.37 -13.94 -6.12
N ASN A 130 -9.66 -14.99 -5.70
CA ASN A 130 -9.50 -16.22 -6.50
C ASN A 130 -10.53 -17.32 -6.16
N GLU A 131 -11.52 -17.04 -5.30
CA GLU A 131 -12.52 -17.99 -4.82
C GLU A 131 -11.94 -19.31 -4.30
N THR A 132 -10.74 -19.29 -3.70
CA THR A 132 -10.02 -20.50 -3.28
C THR A 132 -10.49 -21.08 -1.95
N GLY A 133 -11.50 -20.45 -1.33
CA GLY A 133 -12.13 -20.89 -0.10
C GLY A 133 -11.77 -20.02 1.12
N GLN A 134 -12.32 -20.39 2.26
CA GLN A 134 -12.09 -19.67 3.52
C GLN A 134 -10.74 -20.07 4.12
N ILE A 135 -9.89 -19.08 4.38
CA ILE A 135 -8.69 -19.26 5.19
C ILE A 135 -8.91 -18.65 6.59
N PRO A 136 -8.30 -19.20 7.64
CA PRO A 136 -8.46 -18.67 9.00
C PRO A 136 -7.85 -17.28 9.12
N PHE A 137 -8.43 -16.46 10.01
CA PHE A 137 -7.82 -15.20 10.40
C PHE A 137 -6.62 -15.48 11.31
N GLU A 138 -5.46 -15.01 10.91
CA GLU A 138 -4.21 -15.19 11.65
C GLU A 138 -3.58 -13.83 11.89
N GLN A 139 -3.29 -13.55 13.17
CA GLN A 139 -2.53 -12.38 13.58
C GLN A 139 -1.06 -12.75 13.68
N ALA A 140 -0.20 -11.97 13.03
CA ALA A 140 1.24 -12.09 13.13
C ALA A 140 1.73 -11.64 14.52
N GLU A 141 2.87 -12.17 14.96
CA GLU A 141 3.50 -11.76 16.23
C GLU A 141 3.94 -10.29 16.19
N TYR A 142 4.35 -9.81 15.01
CA TYR A 142 4.72 -8.42 14.74
C TYR A 142 4.10 -7.97 13.42
N PRO A 143 3.80 -6.67 13.25
CA PRO A 143 3.31 -6.13 11.99
C PRO A 143 4.27 -6.45 10.83
N ILE A 144 3.73 -7.02 9.75
CA ILE A 144 4.49 -7.40 8.56
C ILE A 144 4.54 -6.21 7.60
N PRO A 145 5.72 -5.83 7.08
CA PRO A 145 5.82 -4.83 6.03
C PRO A 145 5.24 -5.30 4.70
N TRP A 146 4.42 -4.47 4.06
CA TRP A 146 3.91 -4.69 2.71
C TRP A 146 4.15 -3.47 1.82
N LEU A 147 4.55 -3.76 0.58
CA LEU A 147 4.62 -2.83 -0.53
C LEU A 147 3.50 -3.16 -1.51
N ILE A 148 2.74 -2.14 -1.90
CA ILE A 148 1.70 -2.18 -2.92
C ILE A 148 2.05 -1.16 -4.01
N TRP A 149 1.90 -1.53 -5.27
CA TRP A 149 2.14 -0.63 -6.40
C TRP A 149 1.38 -1.08 -7.63
N ARG A 150 1.45 -0.26 -8.69
CA ARG A 150 0.90 -0.61 -9.99
C ARG A 150 2.03 -0.68 -11.00
N LYS A 151 2.03 -1.72 -11.82
CA LYS A 151 2.85 -1.82 -13.02
C LYS A 151 1.91 -2.02 -14.21
N GLN A 152 1.96 -1.08 -15.15
CA GLN A 152 0.99 -0.98 -16.25
C GLN A 152 -0.45 -0.87 -15.71
N LEU A 153 -1.34 -1.80 -16.07
CA LEU A 153 -2.74 -1.84 -15.63
C LEU A 153 -3.01 -2.93 -14.58
N LYS A 154 -1.97 -3.35 -13.84
CA LYS A 154 -2.08 -4.37 -12.80
C LYS A 154 -1.48 -3.89 -11.49
N THR A 155 -2.20 -4.15 -10.41
CA THR A 155 -1.72 -3.94 -9.04
C THR A 155 -0.93 -5.15 -8.56
N TYR A 156 0.19 -4.86 -7.91
CA TYR A 156 1.09 -5.84 -7.33
C TYR A 156 1.24 -5.52 -5.85
N TYR A 157 1.50 -6.56 -5.07
CA TYR A 157 1.84 -6.42 -3.66
C TYR A 157 2.80 -7.53 -3.24
N ARG A 158 3.68 -7.24 -2.28
CA ARG A 158 4.56 -8.22 -1.64
C ARG A 158 4.95 -7.77 -0.25
N SER A 159 5.30 -8.73 0.60
CA SER A 159 5.95 -8.41 1.86
C SER A 159 7.37 -7.88 1.63
N LEU A 160 7.86 -7.07 2.56
CA LEU A 160 9.24 -6.58 2.57
C LEU A 160 9.99 -7.16 3.77
N ASP A 161 11.30 -7.33 3.61
CA ASP A 161 12.20 -7.51 4.75
C ASP A 161 12.26 -6.20 5.57
N VAL A 162 12.69 -6.28 6.83
CA VAL A 162 12.71 -5.13 7.74
C VAL A 162 13.64 -4.01 7.25
N ASP A 163 14.79 -4.37 6.69
CA ASP A 163 15.78 -3.43 6.17
C ASP A 163 15.29 -2.74 4.88
N GLU A 164 14.65 -3.49 3.97
CA GLU A 164 14.02 -2.94 2.78
C GLU A 164 12.87 -2.00 3.12
N ALA A 165 12.03 -2.41 4.08
CA ALA A 165 10.92 -1.62 4.60
C ALA A 165 11.39 -0.27 5.13
N TRP A 166 12.45 -0.27 5.95
CA TRP A 166 13.05 0.94 6.47
C TRP A 166 13.64 1.81 5.36
N ALA A 167 14.36 1.21 4.41
CA ALA A 167 14.95 1.95 3.29
C ALA A 167 13.87 2.62 2.42
N LEU A 168 12.75 1.94 2.19
CA LEU A 168 11.62 2.50 1.46
C LEU A 168 10.97 3.67 2.21
N ASP A 169 10.80 3.54 3.54
CA ASP A 169 10.30 4.64 4.39
C ASP A 169 11.25 5.84 4.37
N ALA A 170 12.57 5.60 4.36
CA ALA A 170 13.59 6.64 4.22
C ALA A 170 13.51 7.37 2.86
N VAL A 171 13.28 6.64 1.77
CA VAL A 171 13.02 7.24 0.44
C VAL A 171 11.75 8.09 0.45
N ILE A 172 10.67 7.61 1.08
CA ILE A 172 9.41 8.38 1.21
C ILE A 172 9.64 9.70 1.99
N GLN A 173 10.53 9.68 2.98
CA GLN A 173 10.95 10.87 3.73
C GLN A 173 11.93 11.76 2.97
N GLY A 174 12.33 11.37 1.77
CA GLY A 174 13.24 12.11 0.91
C GLY A 174 14.70 12.03 1.33
N GLN A 175 15.11 11.00 2.07
CA GLN A 175 16.51 10.81 2.48
C GLN A 175 17.44 10.52 1.28
N SER A 176 18.70 10.92 1.38
CA SER A 176 19.71 10.64 0.36
C SER A 176 20.20 9.20 0.45
N PHE A 177 20.81 8.71 -0.63
CA PHE A 177 21.40 7.38 -0.67
C PHE A 177 22.41 7.14 0.47
N ALA A 178 23.21 8.14 0.84
CA ALA A 178 24.15 8.01 1.96
C ALA A 178 23.45 7.90 3.32
N GLU A 179 22.38 8.67 3.53
CA GLU A 179 21.54 8.59 4.73
C GLU A 179 20.88 7.21 4.83
N ILE A 180 20.37 6.69 3.72
CA ILE A 180 19.77 5.35 3.64
C ILE A 180 20.83 4.27 3.94
N CYS A 181 22.01 4.34 3.33
CA CYS A 181 23.10 3.41 3.61
C CYS A 181 23.51 3.42 5.09
N ALA A 182 23.59 4.60 5.70
CA ALA A 182 23.92 4.72 7.11
C ALA A 182 22.86 4.10 8.03
N GLY A 183 21.56 4.26 7.72
CA GLY A 183 20.49 3.67 8.54
C GLY A 183 20.32 2.17 8.35
N VAL A 184 20.50 1.64 7.13
CA VAL A 184 20.45 0.19 6.87
C VAL A 184 21.55 -0.58 7.63
N CYS A 185 22.61 0.10 8.09
CA CYS A 185 23.65 -0.48 8.94
C CYS A 185 23.15 -1.03 10.30
N GLU A 186 21.90 -0.77 10.68
CA GLU A 186 21.27 -1.43 11.84
C GLU A 186 21.08 -2.94 11.63
N TRP A 187 20.87 -3.37 10.38
CA TRP A 187 20.59 -4.77 10.02
C TRP A 187 21.72 -5.45 9.24
N VAL A 188 22.60 -4.68 8.59
CA VAL A 188 23.70 -5.20 7.76
C VAL A 188 25.03 -4.54 8.11
N ASP A 189 26.13 -5.20 7.80
CA ASP A 189 27.47 -4.63 8.02
C ASP A 189 27.69 -3.36 7.17
N GLN A 190 28.40 -2.39 7.72
CA GLN A 190 28.68 -1.11 7.05
C GLN A 190 29.35 -1.28 5.67
N ALA A 191 30.18 -2.31 5.51
CA ALA A 191 30.83 -2.61 4.24
C ALA A 191 29.86 -3.11 3.15
N SER A 192 28.73 -3.72 3.55
CA SER A 192 27.72 -4.29 2.66
C SER A 192 26.50 -3.39 2.48
N ALA A 193 26.32 -2.35 3.31
CA ALA A 193 25.17 -1.46 3.23
C ALA A 193 24.98 -0.79 1.84
N PRO A 194 26.02 -0.26 1.17
CA PRO A 194 25.86 0.31 -0.16
C PRO A 194 25.37 -0.70 -1.21
N GLU A 195 25.89 -1.93 -1.16
CA GLU A 195 25.47 -3.00 -2.07
C GLU A 195 24.02 -3.42 -1.81
N ARG A 196 23.62 -3.54 -0.54
CA ARG A 196 22.25 -3.88 -0.14
C ARG A 196 21.25 -2.81 -0.62
N VAL A 197 21.55 -1.53 -0.39
CA VAL A 197 20.71 -0.41 -0.83
C VAL A 197 20.64 -0.32 -2.36
N ALA A 198 21.76 -0.50 -3.06
CA ALA A 198 21.77 -0.56 -4.53
C ALA A 198 20.93 -1.73 -5.08
N GLY A 199 20.91 -2.87 -4.39
CA GLY A 199 20.06 -4.01 -4.70
C GLY A 199 18.56 -3.69 -4.59
N PHE A 200 18.16 -2.96 -3.53
CA PHE A 200 16.79 -2.47 -3.38
C PHE A 200 16.39 -1.54 -4.52
N ILE A 201 17.22 -0.52 -4.79
CA ILE A 201 16.95 0.45 -5.86
C ILE A 201 16.84 -0.25 -7.22
N SER A 202 17.71 -1.22 -7.50
CA SER A 202 17.66 -1.98 -8.74
C SER A 202 16.33 -2.75 -8.88
N THR A 203 15.91 -3.43 -7.80
CA THR A 203 14.62 -4.14 -7.75
C THR A 203 13.45 -3.17 -7.92
N TRP A 204 13.53 -1.98 -7.33
CA TRP A 204 12.49 -0.95 -7.44
C TRP A 204 12.39 -0.34 -8.84
N LEU A 205 13.51 -0.14 -9.53
CA LEU A 205 13.54 0.31 -10.93
C LEU A 205 12.96 -0.76 -11.86
N GLU A 206 13.32 -2.04 -11.70
CA GLU A 206 12.76 -3.13 -12.51
C GLU A 206 11.25 -3.29 -12.35
N ALA A 207 10.71 -2.91 -11.20
CA ALA A 207 9.28 -2.94 -10.90
C ALA A 207 8.57 -1.59 -11.13
N ASP A 208 9.21 -0.62 -11.81
CA ASP A 208 8.66 0.69 -12.19
C ASP A 208 8.23 1.57 -10.98
N LEU A 209 8.88 1.39 -9.82
CA LEU A 209 8.51 2.09 -8.59
C LEU A 209 9.16 3.47 -8.42
N ILE A 210 10.14 3.85 -9.25
CA ILE A 210 10.88 5.12 -9.13
C ILE A 210 10.62 6.00 -10.35
N THR A 211 10.42 7.29 -10.15
CA THR A 211 10.06 8.26 -11.20
C THR A 211 11.04 9.41 -11.37
N VAL A 212 11.79 9.77 -10.33
CA VAL A 212 12.76 10.88 -10.38
C VAL A 212 14.03 10.52 -9.61
N LEU A 213 15.17 10.95 -10.15
CA LEU A 213 16.47 11.01 -9.51
C LEU A 213 16.82 12.48 -9.32
N GLU A 214 17.02 12.91 -8.09
CA GLU A 214 17.43 14.28 -7.75
C GLU A 214 18.83 14.24 -7.11
N VAL A 215 19.68 15.18 -7.51
CA VAL A 215 21.04 15.37 -6.96
C VAL A 215 21.11 16.75 -6.33
#